data_AF-A0A1X7STQ4-F1
#
_entry.id   AF-A0A1X7STQ4-F1
#
_cell.length_a   1.000
_cell.length_b   1.000
_cell.length_c   1.000
_cell.angle_alpha   90.00
_cell.angle_beta   90.00
_cell.angle_gamma   90.00
#
_symmetry.space_group_name_H-M   'P 1'
#
loop_
_entity.id
_entity.type
_entity.pdbx_description
1 polymer ?
#
loop_
_entity_poly.entity_id
_entity_poly.type
_entity_poly.pdbx_seq_one_letter_code
_entity_poly.pdbx_strand_id
1 'polypeptide(L)'
;KTAFGDSNDYEKRGGHKKLSEVLDQGMVLVMSLWDDHAVNMLWLDSDYPLDKSPSAPGVARGTCPTSSGKPSDVESKYPDASVTYSNIKYGPIGSTMPK
;
A
#
# COMPACT_ATOMS: atom_id res chain seq x y z
N LYS A 1 3.95 -15.09 2.62
CA LYS A 1 5.09 -14.72 3.50
C LYS A 1 6.31 -15.62 3.26
N THR A 2 6.18 -16.94 3.40
CA THR A 2 7.26 -17.91 3.11
C THR A 2 7.91 -17.77 1.74
N ALA A 3 7.11 -17.72 0.66
CA ALA A 3 7.63 -17.62 -0.70
C ALA A 3 8.46 -16.33 -0.97
N PHE A 4 8.23 -15.27 -0.19
CA PHE A 4 8.96 -14.00 -0.30
C PHE A 4 10.05 -13.85 0.78
N GLY A 5 10.22 -14.85 1.66
CA GLY A 5 11.18 -14.82 2.76
C GLY A 5 10.85 -13.80 3.86
N ASP A 6 9.62 -13.30 3.92
CA ASP A 6 9.20 -12.32 4.91
C ASP A 6 8.84 -12.98 6.25
N SER A 7 9.19 -12.32 7.35
CA SER A 7 8.62 -12.63 8.67
C SER A 7 7.10 -12.49 8.65
N ASN A 8 6.39 -13.50 9.15
CA ASN A 8 4.93 -13.49 9.18
C ASN A 8 4.39 -12.81 10.45
N ASP A 9 4.67 -11.52 10.60
CA ASP A 9 4.17 -10.74 11.75
C ASP A 9 2.66 -10.55 11.73
N TYR A 10 2.02 -10.75 10.57
CA TYR A 10 0.57 -10.76 10.41
C TYR A 10 -0.08 -11.86 11.26
N GLU A 11 0.37 -13.11 11.10
CA GLU A 11 -0.14 -14.23 11.91
C GLU A 11 0.25 -14.11 13.39
N LYS A 12 1.45 -13.60 13.70
CA LYS A 12 1.85 -13.33 15.10
C LYS A 12 0.91 -12.34 15.80
N ARG A 13 0.22 -11.48 15.06
CA ARG A 13 -0.76 -10.50 15.58
C ARG A 13 -2.20 -10.99 15.50
N GLY A 14 -2.43 -12.25 15.19
CA GLY A 14 -3.76 -12.88 15.17
C GLY A 14 -4.47 -12.91 13.81
N GLY A 15 -3.77 -12.52 12.74
CA GLY A 15 -4.20 -12.71 11.35
C GLY A 15 -5.61 -12.18 11.06
N HIS A 16 -6.34 -12.91 10.21
CA HIS A 16 -7.68 -12.51 9.77
C HIS A 16 -8.68 -12.48 10.93
N LYS A 17 -8.56 -13.40 11.89
CA LYS A 17 -9.46 -13.44 13.05
C LYS A 17 -9.38 -12.12 13.81
N LYS A 18 -8.16 -11.66 14.12
CA LYS A 18 -7.99 -10.42 14.86
C LYS A 18 -8.40 -9.20 14.03
N LEU A 19 -8.15 -9.22 12.72
CA LEU A 19 -8.58 -8.17 11.81
C LEU A 19 -10.12 -8.05 11.78
N SER A 20 -10.85 -9.16 11.71
CA SER A 20 -12.32 -9.15 11.77
C SER A 20 -12.84 -8.60 13.11
N GLU A 21 -12.24 -9.02 14.23
CA GLU A 21 -12.61 -8.51 15.56
C GLU A 21 -12.47 -6.98 15.70
N VAL A 22 -11.50 -6.36 15.03
CA VAL A 22 -11.34 -4.89 15.07
C VAL A 22 -12.24 -4.18 14.07
N LEU A 23 -12.57 -4.82 12.94
CA LEU A 23 -13.57 -4.28 12.00
C LEU A 23 -14.95 -4.19 12.66
N ASP A 24 -15.32 -5.19 13.47
CA ASP A 24 -16.60 -5.24 14.20
C ASP A 24 -16.73 -4.18 15.30
N GLN A 25 -15.61 -3.61 15.76
CA GLN A 25 -15.60 -2.53 16.76
C GLN A 25 -15.97 -1.17 16.17
N GLY A 26 -16.08 -1.08 14.84
CA GLY A 26 -16.19 0.18 14.12
C GLY A 26 -14.83 0.83 13.94
N MET A 27 -14.60 1.33 12.72
CA MET A 27 -13.36 2.00 12.34
C MET A 27 -13.67 3.33 11.68
N VAL A 28 -12.70 4.24 11.71
CA VAL A 28 -12.77 5.54 11.03
C VAL A 28 -12.17 5.41 9.63
N LEU A 29 -12.87 5.91 8.62
CA LEU A 29 -12.36 6.03 7.27
C LEU A 29 -11.33 7.18 7.18
N VAL A 30 -10.16 6.92 6.60
CA VAL A 30 -9.13 7.91 6.31
C VAL A 30 -8.91 8.00 4.81
N MET A 31 -8.81 9.23 4.28
CA MET A 31 -8.45 9.52 2.89
C MET A 31 -7.22 10.43 2.90
N SER A 32 -6.17 10.07 2.15
CA SER A 32 -4.87 10.76 2.22
C SER A 32 -4.09 10.65 0.92
N LEU A 33 -3.30 11.67 0.62
CA LEU A 33 -2.28 11.70 -0.43
C LEU A 33 -0.95 12.10 0.23
N TRP A 34 0.11 11.32 0.02
CA TRP A 34 1.41 11.52 0.66
C TRP A 34 2.52 10.91 -0.19
N ASP A 35 3.72 11.47 -0.06
CA ASP A 35 4.97 10.87 -0.50
C ASP A 35 5.74 10.32 0.72
N ASP A 36 6.69 9.42 0.47
CA ASP A 36 7.29 8.61 1.53
C ASP A 36 8.75 9.00 1.79
N HIS A 37 8.98 9.68 2.91
CA HIS A 37 10.31 10.12 3.35
C HIS A 37 11.18 8.97 3.90
N ALA A 38 10.61 7.80 4.19
CA ALA A 38 11.36 6.68 4.73
C ALA A 38 12.02 5.86 3.61
N VAL A 39 11.25 5.52 2.57
CA VAL A 39 11.70 4.58 1.52
C VAL A 39 11.17 4.93 0.12
N ASN A 40 10.84 6.20 -0.12
CA ASN A 40 10.58 6.76 -1.45
C ASN A 40 9.45 6.05 -2.24
N MET A 41 8.46 5.47 -1.56
CA MET A 41 7.33 4.74 -2.15
C MET A 41 7.71 3.46 -2.90
N LEU A 42 8.98 3.05 -2.83
CA LEU A 42 9.52 1.93 -3.62
C LEU A 42 8.90 0.58 -3.24
N TRP A 43 8.43 0.45 -2.00
CA TRP A 43 7.70 -0.73 -1.52
C TRP A 43 6.31 -0.88 -2.17
N LEU A 44 5.84 0.12 -2.91
CA LEU A 44 4.57 0.09 -3.62
C LEU A 44 4.76 -0.08 -5.13
N ASP A 45 5.69 0.64 -5.75
CA ASP A 45 5.75 0.79 -7.22
C ASP A 45 7.11 0.46 -7.88
N SER A 46 8.10 0.01 -7.10
CA SER A 46 9.46 -0.27 -7.59
C SER A 46 9.99 -1.63 -7.09
N ASP A 47 11.31 -1.79 -7.07
CA ASP A 47 11.99 -2.92 -6.47
C ASP A 47 12.28 -2.63 -4.99
N TYR A 48 11.79 -3.48 -4.08
CA TYR A 48 12.04 -3.32 -2.64
C TYR A 48 12.10 -4.65 -1.89
N PRO A 49 13.08 -4.86 -0.99
CA PRO A 49 14.14 -3.91 -0.60
C PRO A 49 15.28 -3.81 -1.63
N LEU A 50 16.03 -2.69 -1.59
CA LEU A 50 17.07 -2.35 -2.57
C LEU A 50 18.33 -3.24 -2.50
N ASP A 51 18.48 -4.01 -1.42
CA ASP A 51 19.57 -4.96 -1.21
C ASP A 51 19.28 -6.37 -1.76
N LYS A 52 18.10 -6.59 -2.34
CA LYS A 52 17.72 -7.86 -2.97
C LYS A 52 17.65 -7.75 -4.50
N SER A 53 17.91 -8.88 -5.16
CA SER A 53 17.75 -8.98 -6.61
C SER A 53 16.29 -8.72 -7.02
N PRO A 54 16.02 -7.87 -8.04
CA PRO A 54 14.68 -7.68 -8.60
C PRO A 54 14.02 -8.98 -9.09
N SER A 55 14.82 -9.97 -9.49
CA SER A 55 14.33 -11.28 -9.93
C SER A 55 13.88 -12.19 -8.78
N ALA A 56 14.17 -11.84 -7.52
CA ALA A 56 13.73 -12.63 -6.38
C ALA A 56 12.21 -12.45 -6.16
N PRO A 57 11.47 -13.53 -5.84
CA PRO A 57 10.02 -13.44 -5.62
C PRO A 57 9.64 -12.38 -4.58
N GLY A 58 8.74 -11.47 -4.96
CA GLY A 58 8.21 -10.42 -4.08
C GLY A 58 9.04 -9.13 -3.99
N VAL A 59 10.18 -9.03 -4.70
CA VAL A 59 11.00 -7.80 -4.72
C VAL A 59 10.41 -6.75 -5.67
N ALA A 60 10.17 -7.12 -6.93
CA ALA A 60 9.56 -6.23 -7.91
C ALA A 60 8.06 -6.04 -7.64
N ARG A 61 7.63 -4.79 -7.46
CA ARG A 61 6.24 -4.41 -7.08
C ARG A 61 5.60 -3.44 -8.06
N GLY A 62 6.42 -2.81 -8.89
CA GLY A 62 5.99 -2.05 -10.05
C GLY A 62 7.17 -1.81 -10.99
N THR A 63 7.00 -0.87 -11.92
CA THR A 63 7.97 -0.58 -12.98
C THR A 63 8.73 0.73 -12.76
N CYS A 64 8.47 1.45 -11.67
CA CYS A 64 9.12 2.72 -11.38
C CYS A 64 10.61 2.49 -11.05
N PRO A 65 11.52 3.39 -11.48
CA PRO A 65 12.95 3.25 -11.18
C PRO A 65 13.22 3.32 -9.67
N THR A 66 14.24 2.59 -9.20
CA THR A 66 14.68 2.62 -7.78
C THR A 66 15.23 3.98 -7.32
N SER A 67 15.51 4.88 -8.26
CA SER A 67 15.92 6.27 -8.01
C SER A 67 14.75 7.26 -7.95
N SER A 68 13.50 6.79 -8.12
CA SER A 68 12.31 7.64 -8.08
C SER A 68 11.79 7.87 -6.65
N GLY A 69 10.71 8.66 -6.53
CA GLY A 69 9.96 8.79 -5.28
C GLY A 69 10.62 9.59 -4.15
N LYS A 70 11.84 10.09 -4.33
CA LYS A 70 12.49 10.97 -3.35
C LYS A 70 11.61 12.21 -3.11
N PRO A 71 11.25 12.53 -1.85
CA PRO A 71 10.27 13.59 -1.58
C PRO A 71 10.61 14.94 -2.21
N SER A 72 11.84 15.42 -2.05
CA SER A 72 12.30 16.68 -2.65
C SER A 72 12.08 16.76 -4.16
N ASP A 73 12.17 15.62 -4.84
CA ASP A 73 12.00 15.54 -6.29
C ASP A 73 10.52 15.50 -6.66
N VAL A 74 9.72 14.72 -5.93
CA VAL A 74 8.27 14.57 -6.16
C VAL A 74 7.54 15.88 -5.86
N GLU A 75 7.81 16.47 -4.69
CA GLU A 75 7.24 17.75 -4.24
C GLU A 75 7.55 18.88 -5.23
N SER A 76 8.76 18.90 -5.81
CA SER A 76 9.15 19.93 -6.79
C SER A 76 8.63 19.66 -8.20
N LYS A 77 8.55 18.40 -8.64
CA LYS A 77 8.16 18.06 -10.03
C LYS A 77 6.64 17.98 -10.20
N TYR A 78 5.94 17.57 -9.15
CA TYR A 78 4.50 17.36 -9.17
C TYR A 78 3.78 18.11 -8.03
N PRO A 79 4.00 19.43 -7.86
CA PRO A 79 3.36 20.20 -6.79
C PRO A 79 1.82 20.25 -6.96
N ASP A 80 1.34 20.02 -8.17
CA ASP A 80 -0.08 20.10 -8.54
C ASP A 80 -0.77 18.72 -8.50
N ALA A 81 -0.04 17.66 -8.09
CA ALA A 81 -0.58 16.32 -8.00
C ALA A 81 -1.75 16.28 -7.03
N SER A 82 -2.85 15.66 -7.45
CA SER A 82 -4.07 15.58 -6.65
C SER A 82 -4.77 14.25 -6.84
N VAL A 83 -5.61 13.89 -5.87
CA VAL A 83 -6.47 12.71 -5.90
C VAL A 83 -7.89 13.13 -5.57
N THR A 84 -8.88 12.57 -6.28
CA THR A 84 -10.30 12.78 -6.01
C THR A 84 -10.94 11.46 -5.62
N TYR A 85 -11.45 11.37 -4.41
CA TYR A 85 -12.27 10.26 -3.94
C TYR A 85 -13.75 10.65 -4.02
N SER A 86 -14.58 9.82 -4.66
CA SER A 86 -16.01 10.11 -4.81
C SER A 86 -16.84 8.82 -4.84
N ASN A 87 -18.18 8.96 -4.77
CA ASN A 87 -19.13 7.85 -4.87
C ASN A 87 -18.90 6.73 -3.82
N ILE A 88 -18.54 7.12 -2.58
CA ILE A 88 -18.31 6.17 -1.48
C ILE A 88 -19.63 5.48 -1.11
N LYS A 89 -19.61 4.15 -1.13
CA LYS A 89 -20.74 3.28 -0.77
C LYS A 89 -20.23 2.11 0.06
N TYR A 90 -20.99 1.71 1.07
CA TYR A 90 -20.75 0.49 1.85
C TYR A 90 -22.08 -0.19 2.12
N GLY A 91 -22.08 -1.52 2.20
CA GLY A 91 -23.29 -2.32 2.35
C GLY A 91 -23.02 -3.82 2.16
N PRO A 92 -24.07 -4.64 2.07
CA PRO A 92 -23.95 -6.07 1.81
C PRO A 92 -23.12 -6.38 0.55
N ILE A 93 -22.46 -7.55 0.53
CA ILE A 93 -21.70 -8.02 -0.63
C ILE A 93 -22.61 -8.03 -1.87
N GLY A 94 -22.14 -7.41 -2.97
CA GLY A 94 -22.88 -7.29 -4.22
C GLY A 94 -23.91 -6.15 -4.30
N SER A 95 -24.06 -5.31 -3.26
CA SER A 95 -25.09 -4.25 -3.22
C SER A 95 -24.64 -2.88 -3.77
N THR A 96 -23.34 -2.66 -3.94
CA THR A 96 -22.79 -1.32 -4.19
C THR A 96 -22.42 -1.05 -5.66
N MET A 97 -22.64 -2.02 -6.55
CA MET A 97 -22.38 -1.92 -7.99
C MET A 97 -23.68 -2.09 -8.79
N PRO A 98 -23.77 -1.55 -10.03
CA PRO A 98 -24.87 -1.88 -10.93
C PRO A 98 -24.98 -3.39 -11.14
N LYS A 99 -26.21 -3.87 -11.35
CA LYS A 99 -26.47 -5.24 -11.79
C LYS A 99 -26.06 -5.44 -13.24
#